data_AF-A0A3D0V762-F1
#
_entry.id   AF-A0A3D0V762-F1
#
_cell.length_a   1.000
_cell.length_b   1.000
_cell.length_c   1.000
_cell.angle_alpha   90.00
_cell.angle_beta   90.00
_cell.angle_gamma   90.00
#
_symmetry.space_group_name_H-M   'P 1'
#
loop_
_entity.id
_entity.type
_entity.pdbx_description
1 polymer ?
#
loop_
_entity_poly.entity_id
_entity_poly.type
_entity_poly.pdbx_seq_one_letter_code
_entity_poly.pdbx_strand_id
1 'polypeptide(L)' 'ALCEAFGVWQLKSRNGEDKMGIVRSTFIINPNGDILKSWDKVAVGGHVDEVLEAVQAL' A
#
# COMPACT_ATOMS: atom_id res chain seq x y z
N ALA A 1 -7.14 13.27 -4.27
CA ALA A 1 -5.99 13.88 -3.58
C ALA A 1 -5.09 12.85 -2.90
N LEU A 2 -5.41 12.30 -1.71
CA LEU A 2 -4.48 11.42 -0.98
C LEU A 2 -4.18 10.08 -1.71
N CYS A 3 -5.21 9.40 -2.20
CA CYS A 3 -5.02 8.14 -2.93
C CYS A 3 -4.20 8.30 -4.22
N GLU A 4 -4.30 9.45 -4.88
CA GLU A 4 -3.50 9.78 -6.07
C GLU A 4 -2.06 10.13 -5.68
N ALA A 5 -1.87 10.89 -4.60
CA ALA A 5 -0.55 11.25 -4.09
C ALA A 5 0.27 10.02 -3.67
N PHE A 6 -0.39 9.01 -3.10
CA PHE A 6 0.23 7.73 -2.75
C PHE A 6 0.21 6.70 -3.91
N GLY A 7 -0.30 7.07 -5.09
CA GLY A 7 -0.35 6.19 -6.26
C GLY A 7 -1.21 4.94 -6.11
N VAL A 8 -2.11 4.87 -5.12
CA VAL A 8 -2.95 3.70 -4.85
C VAL A 8 -4.22 3.65 -5.70
N TRP A 9 -4.59 4.77 -6.33
CA TRP A 9 -5.68 4.83 -7.30
C TRP A 9 -5.18 4.35 -8.66
N GLN A 10 -5.47 3.08 -9.00
CA GLN A 10 -4.92 2.44 -10.20
C GLN A 10 -6.03 1.79 -11.02
N LEU A 11 -5.74 1.55 -12.31
CA LEU A 11 -6.61 0.77 -13.18
C LEU A 11 -6.55 -0.69 -12.77
N LYS A 12 -7.71 -1.30 -12.53
CA LYS A 12 -7.85 -2.71 -12.19
C LYS A 12 -8.67 -3.39 -13.27
N SER A 13 -8.10 -4.42 -13.88
CA SER A 13 -8.83 -5.30 -14.78
C SER A 13 -9.43 -6.46 -14.01
N ARG A 14 -10.74 -6.64 -14.08
CA ARG A 14 -11.42 -7.82 -13.54
C ARG A 14 -12.45 -8.29 -14.55
N ASN A 15 -12.30 -9.54 -14.99
CA ASN A 15 -13.22 -10.19 -15.93
C ASN A 15 -13.39 -9.40 -17.25
N GLY A 16 -12.31 -8.79 -17.76
CA GLY A 16 -12.34 -8.02 -19.01
C GLY A 16 -12.92 -6.60 -18.90
N GLU A 17 -13.31 -6.18 -17.70
CA GLU A 17 -13.69 -4.80 -17.42
C GLU A 17 -12.57 -4.07 -16.68
N ASP A 18 -12.13 -2.94 -17.22
CA ASP A 18 -11.17 -2.06 -16.59
C ASP A 18 -11.89 -0.98 -15.81
N LYS A 19 -11.66 -0.93 -14.50
CA LYS A 19 -12.22 0.07 -13.60
C LYS A 19 -11.13 0.61 -12.69
N MET A 20 -11.16 1.92 -12.48
CA MET A 20 -10.29 2.51 -11.47
C MET A 20 -10.72 2.05 -10.08
N GLY A 21 -9.74 1.75 -9.24
CA GLY A 21 -9.98 1.30 -7.88
C GLY A 21 -8.77 1.49 -7.00
N ILE A 22 -9.00 1.42 -5.69
CA ILE A 22 -7.90 1.41 -4.73
C ILE A 22 -7.21 0.03 -4.80
N VAL A 23 -5.90 0.06 -4.93
CA VAL A 23 -5.01 -1.08 -4.68
C VAL A 23 -4.64 -1.06 -3.21
N ARG A 24 -4.84 -2.19 -2.52
CA ARG A 24 -4.51 -2.29 -1.09
C ARG A 24 -3.00 -2.12 -0.93
N SER A 25 -2.63 -1.08 -0.21
CA SER A 25 -1.24 -0.72 0.01
C SER A 25 -1.02 -0.32 1.46
N THR A 26 0.22 -0.39 1.91
CA THR A 26 0.64 0.05 3.25
C THR A 26 1.95 0.80 3.12
N PHE A 27 2.13 1.82 3.94
CA PHE A 27 3.32 2.67 3.93
C PHE A 27 3.76 2.87 5.38
N ILE A 28 5.07 2.80 5.63
CA ILE A 28 5.67 3.28 6.88
C ILE A 28 6.31 4.63 6.59
N ILE A 29 5.91 5.64 7.37
CA ILE A 29 6.35 7.03 7.20
C ILE A 29 7.06 7.45 8.49
N ASN A 30 8.26 8.03 8.38
CA ASN A 30 9.01 8.53 9.52
C ASN A 30 8.47 9.89 10.03
N PRO A 31 8.92 10.40 11.18
CA PRO A 31 8.50 11.71 11.69
C PRO A 31 8.83 12.92 10.79
N ASN A 32 9.79 12.78 9.87
CA ASN A 32 10.14 13.81 8.90
C ASN A 32 9.23 13.80 7.65
N GLY A 33 8.36 12.78 7.52
CA GLY A 33 7.47 12.61 6.39
C GLY A 33 8.02 11.73 5.26
N ASP A 34 9.18 11.11 5.42
CA ASP A 34 9.76 10.20 4.42
C ASP A 34 9.10 8.83 4.48
N ILE A 35 8.79 8.25 3.32
CA ILE A 35 8.34 6.85 3.21
C ILE A 35 9.56 5.94 3.37
N LEU A 36 9.63 5.22 4.48
CA LEU A 36 10.72 4.27 4.77
C LEU A 36 10.50 2.91 4.11
N LYS A 37 9.23 2.50 3.97
CA LYS A 37 8.85 1.24 3.33
C LYS A 37 7.43 1.33 2.78
N SER A 38 7.17 0.60 1.69
CA SER A 38 5.85 0.52 1.06
C SER A 38 5.56 -0.88 0.53
N TRP A 39 4.29 -1.26 0.60
CA TRP A 39 3.75 -2.48 0.01
C TRP A 39 2.59 -2.13 -0.91
N ASP A 40 2.52 -2.77 -2.08
CA ASP A 40 1.39 -2.70 -3.00
C ASP A 40 0.74 -4.08 -3.17
N LYS A 41 -0.49 -4.09 -3.69
CA LYS A 41 -1.26 -5.33 -3.98
C LYS A 41 -1.28 -6.32 -2.81
N VAL A 42 -1.38 -5.79 -1.59
CA VAL A 42 -1.28 -6.54 -0.35
C VAL A 42 -2.34 -7.64 -0.25
N ALA A 43 -1.91 -8.85 0.07
CA ALA A 43 -2.76 -9.92 0.58
C ALA A 43 -2.95 -9.75 2.10
N VAL A 44 -4.14 -10.01 2.64
CA VAL A 44 -4.42 -9.71 4.06
C VAL A 44 -3.73 -10.68 5.03
N GLY A 45 -3.59 -11.95 4.66
CA GLY A 45 -3.00 -12.96 5.54
C GLY A 45 -1.53 -12.68 5.83
N GLY A 46 -1.17 -12.56 7.11
CA GLY A 46 0.22 -12.34 7.57
C GLY A 46 0.74 -10.91 7.41
N HIS A 47 0.05 -10.04 6.67
CA HIS A 47 0.55 -8.69 6.37
C HIS A 47 0.74 -7.80 7.60
N VAL A 48 -0.11 -7.95 8.61
CA VAL A 48 0.01 -7.15 9.84
C VAL A 48 1.29 -7.51 10.59
N ASP A 49 1.62 -8.80 10.68
CA ASP A 49 2.84 -9.27 11.34
C ASP A 49 4.08 -8.80 10.57
N GLU A 50 4.05 -8.89 9.22
CA GLU A 50 5.13 -8.38 8.37
C GLU A 50 5.36 -6.87 8.56
N VAL A 51 4.29 -6.08 8.65
CA VAL A 51 4.39 -4.64 8.90
C VAL A 51 4.95 -4.36 10.29
N LEU A 52 4.52 -5.11 11.32
CA LEU A 52 5.03 -4.96 12.67
C LEU A 52 6.54 -5.27 12.75
N GLU A 53 6.97 -6.40 12.18
CA GLU A 53 8.38 -6.78 12.11
C GLU A 53 9.20 -5.71 11.37
N ALA A 54 8.66 -5.20 10.26
CA ALA A 54 9.32 -4.14 9.51
C ALA A 54 9.49 -2.86 10.31
N VAL A 55 8.49 -2.45 11.11
CA VAL A 55 8.59 -1.28 11.99
C VAL A 55 9.59 -1.51 13.12
N GLN A 56 9.64 -2.71 13.70
CA GLN A 56 10.57 -3.07 14.78
C GLN A 56 12.04 -3.10 14.33
N ALA A 57 12.30 -3.30 13.04
CA ALA A 57 13.62 -3.35 12.46
C ALA A 57 14.16 -1.98 11.96
N LEU A 58 13.39 -0.90 12.13
CA LEU A 58 13.80 0.48 11.81
C LEU A 58 14.64 1.10 12.92
#